data_AF-A0A7V9TGR3-F1
#
_entry.id   AF-A0A7V9TGR3-F1
#
_cell.length_a   1.000
_cell.length_b   1.000
_cell.length_c   1.000
_cell.angle_alpha   90.00
_cell.angle_beta   90.00
_cell.angle_gamma   90.00
#
_symmetry.space_group_name_H-M   'P 1'
#
loop_
_entity.id
_entity.type
_entity.pdbx_description
1 polymer ?
#
loop_
_entity_poly.entity_id
_entity_poly.type
_entity_poly.pdbx_seq_one_letter_code
_entity_poly.pdbx_strand_id
1 'polypeptide(L)'
;FHSIVFTDQESRRVRELYHEAVAAGRTLDYYAANNEHEFLAQAYPAYLSPVKIHPLNHKSMATHDLLRELDPPTYAFIDSLVTRQRAYVEGDLWALRSNWAQVYVNLSETARRDSRASADMRTTHAATLLDSALVHDPSYIPAMLSYAALERDRSRFADAEIWLVRADAIDPGNPPTYSARAELLGARSRASGRDAATVDERAALYRRALALETDLAGRAQLSQALRELYRGNGRLPEAIRTAEEYVAAAPTISTYLRDRRDEAAAYSQELRSRAGYSEETLDFFRALVMQKPQNYTLRAQFVDALAGAGRLTEADSVVGEAISLLQAGGSTSVGLVARAAEIRLLQGDTTGARQAIQPVLDDPRQAALADLRLVRVLQSLGMTTEAHRRLDGFVPGETPSARADHLFTRGWLAHWRGDTAVAEQLYREALRMDPYHREARLAVVGLLRSRGREAEAAEIVWSGRNLPLPLGPDFERELGG
;
A
#
# COMPACT_ATOMS: atom_id res chain seq x y z
N PHE A 1 8.48 -18.76 -9.02
CA PHE A 1 8.22 -19.99 -9.81
C PHE A 1 8.11 -21.22 -8.90
N HIS A 2 8.98 -21.40 -7.89
CA HIS A 2 9.05 -22.62 -7.08
C HIS A 2 7.90 -22.91 -6.10
N SER A 3 7.00 -21.94 -5.84
CA SER A 3 5.92 -22.08 -4.85
C SER A 3 4.51 -21.81 -5.39
N ILE A 4 4.33 -21.77 -6.72
CA ILE A 4 3.03 -21.38 -7.32
C ILE A 4 1.91 -22.38 -6.97
N VAL A 5 2.26 -23.64 -6.73
CA VAL A 5 1.32 -24.72 -6.36
C VAL A 5 1.32 -25.03 -4.86
N PHE A 6 2.06 -24.26 -4.06
CA PHE A 6 2.09 -24.45 -2.61
C PHE A 6 0.81 -23.89 -2.03
N THR A 7 0.19 -24.65 -1.13
CA THR A 7 -0.88 -24.14 -0.28
C THR A 7 -0.42 -22.93 0.53
N ASP A 8 -1.36 -22.13 1.04
CA ASP A 8 -1.06 -21.07 1.99
C ASP A 8 -0.22 -21.58 3.19
N GLN A 9 -0.58 -22.74 3.76
CA GLN A 9 0.14 -23.34 4.88
C GLN A 9 1.57 -23.75 4.51
N GLU A 10 1.79 -24.36 3.34
CA GLU A 10 3.14 -24.70 2.87
C GLU A 10 3.98 -23.45 2.61
N SER A 11 3.38 -22.40 2.05
CA SER A 11 4.05 -21.12 1.83
C SER A 11 4.45 -20.47 3.15
N ARG A 12 3.57 -20.49 4.16
CA ARG A 12 3.87 -20.02 5.53
C ARG A 12 4.98 -20.85 6.16
N ARG A 13 4.95 -22.17 6.00
CA ARG A 13 5.98 -23.07 6.54
C ARG A 13 7.36 -22.82 5.93
N VAL A 14 7.45 -22.50 4.63
CA VAL A 14 8.73 -22.10 4.01
C VAL A 14 9.30 -20.84 4.67
N ARG A 15 8.47 -19.83 4.93
CA ARG A 15 8.93 -18.59 5.56
C ARG A 15 9.40 -18.85 6.99
N GLU A 16 8.64 -19.63 7.75
CA GLU A 16 9.01 -20.05 9.11
C GLU A 16 10.35 -20.81 9.12
N LEU A 17 10.51 -21.81 8.26
CA LEU A 17 11.76 -22.58 8.12
C LEU A 17 12.94 -21.68 7.76
N TYR A 18 12.75 -20.72 6.85
CA TYR A 18 13.78 -19.75 6.52
C TYR A 18 14.17 -18.91 7.74
N HIS A 19 13.19 -18.39 8.50
CA HIS A 19 13.47 -17.58 9.70
C HIS A 19 14.23 -18.40 10.76
N GLU A 20 13.80 -19.64 11.01
CA GLU A 20 14.48 -20.57 11.90
C GLU A 20 15.90 -20.90 11.41
N ALA A 21 16.10 -21.06 10.10
CA ALA A 21 17.39 -21.41 9.51
C ALA A 21 18.37 -20.24 9.59
N VAL A 22 17.94 -19.02 9.28
CA VAL A 22 18.79 -17.82 9.42
C VAL A 22 19.17 -17.60 10.88
N ALA A 23 18.23 -17.69 11.81
CA ALA A 23 18.49 -17.49 13.24
C ALA A 23 19.50 -18.52 13.79
N ALA A 24 19.49 -19.74 13.26
CA ALA A 24 20.38 -20.82 13.69
C ALA A 24 21.64 -20.97 12.82
N GLY A 25 21.86 -20.13 11.80
CA GLY A 25 23.01 -20.25 10.90
C GLY A 25 23.00 -21.51 10.01
N ARG A 26 21.82 -22.02 9.67
CA ARG A 26 21.61 -23.29 8.92
C ARG A 26 21.34 -23.08 7.43
N THR A 27 21.43 -21.86 6.92
CA THR A 27 21.22 -21.56 5.50
C THR A 27 22.33 -22.17 4.65
N LEU A 28 21.96 -22.85 3.55
CA LEU A 28 22.89 -23.60 2.71
C LEU A 28 24.03 -22.75 2.11
N ASP A 29 23.73 -21.51 1.74
CA ASP A 29 24.71 -20.55 1.21
C ASP A 29 24.25 -19.10 1.42
N TYR A 30 25.06 -18.15 0.97
CA TYR A 30 24.77 -16.72 1.04
C TYR A 30 23.48 -16.32 0.30
N TYR A 31 23.11 -16.99 -0.80
CA TYR A 31 21.87 -16.70 -1.51
C TYR A 31 20.66 -17.17 -0.70
N ALA A 32 20.72 -18.39 -0.15
CA ALA A 32 19.70 -18.95 0.71
C ALA A 32 19.47 -18.11 1.98
N ALA A 33 20.47 -17.34 2.42
CA ALA A 33 20.38 -16.43 3.55
C ALA A 33 19.75 -15.06 3.24
N ASN A 34 19.45 -14.77 1.97
CA ASN A 34 19.02 -13.44 1.57
C ASN A 34 17.50 -13.22 1.74
N ASN A 35 16.70 -14.19 1.31
CA ASN A 35 15.24 -14.17 1.42
C ASN A 35 14.62 -15.57 1.29
N GLU A 36 13.34 -15.65 1.65
CA GLU A 36 12.53 -16.86 1.70
C GLU A 36 12.41 -17.57 0.34
N HIS A 37 12.45 -16.84 -0.77
CA HIS A 37 12.39 -17.41 -2.11
C HIS A 37 13.70 -18.08 -2.51
N GLU A 38 14.82 -17.40 -2.31
CA GLU A 38 16.15 -17.95 -2.57
C GLU A 38 16.44 -19.14 -1.68
N PHE A 39 15.99 -19.09 -0.42
CA PHE A 39 16.08 -20.21 0.52
C PHE A 39 15.50 -21.50 -0.05
N LEU A 40 14.24 -21.46 -0.50
CA LEU A 40 13.59 -22.62 -1.12
C LEU A 40 14.25 -22.99 -2.45
N ALA A 41 14.67 -22.00 -3.25
CA ALA A 41 15.31 -22.21 -4.54
C ALA A 41 16.68 -22.89 -4.44
N GLN A 42 17.39 -22.75 -3.32
CA GLN A 42 18.63 -23.50 -3.06
C GLN A 42 18.36 -24.86 -2.40
N ALA A 43 17.42 -24.93 -1.46
CA ALA A 43 17.11 -26.16 -0.73
C ALA A 43 16.47 -27.24 -1.63
N TYR A 44 15.55 -26.87 -2.52
CA TYR A 44 14.85 -27.85 -3.36
C TYR A 44 15.78 -28.58 -4.35
N PRO A 45 16.65 -27.90 -5.11
CA PRO A 45 17.65 -28.59 -5.94
C PRO A 45 18.68 -29.36 -5.12
N ALA A 46 19.06 -28.87 -3.92
CA ALA A 46 19.98 -29.61 -3.05
C ALA A 46 19.39 -30.97 -2.66
N TYR A 47 18.11 -31.02 -2.27
CA TYR A 47 17.41 -32.28 -2.01
C TYR A 47 17.47 -33.26 -3.19
N LEU A 48 17.36 -32.79 -4.45
CA LEU A 48 17.42 -33.69 -5.60
C LEU A 48 18.84 -34.07 -6.05
N SER A 49 19.88 -33.46 -5.47
CA SER A 49 21.26 -33.57 -5.96
C SER A 49 22.13 -34.44 -5.04
N PRO A 50 22.29 -35.75 -5.29
CA PRO A 50 23.21 -36.58 -4.51
C PRO A 50 24.68 -36.15 -4.71
N VAL A 51 25.03 -35.74 -5.93
CA VAL A 51 26.34 -35.19 -6.30
C VAL A 51 26.13 -34.01 -7.26
N LYS A 52 26.94 -32.96 -7.16
CA LYS A 52 26.94 -31.86 -8.13
C LYS A 52 27.91 -32.16 -9.27
N ILE A 53 27.37 -32.24 -10.48
CA ILE A 53 28.15 -32.46 -11.70
C ILE A 53 28.57 -31.08 -12.21
N HIS A 54 29.88 -30.81 -12.18
CA HIS A 54 30.57 -29.62 -12.72
C HIS A 54 30.43 -28.30 -11.92
N PRO A 55 31.50 -27.83 -11.25
CA PRO A 55 31.53 -26.49 -10.65
C PRO A 55 31.82 -25.44 -11.72
N LEU A 56 30.86 -25.14 -12.60
CA LEU A 56 31.02 -24.02 -13.54
C LEU A 56 30.89 -22.66 -12.84
N ASN A 57 30.31 -22.61 -11.63
CA ASN A 57 30.56 -21.57 -10.64
C ASN A 57 30.32 -22.12 -9.21
N HIS A 58 30.71 -21.37 -8.18
CA HIS A 58 30.58 -21.72 -6.76
C HIS A 58 29.14 -21.69 -6.22
N LYS A 59 28.14 -21.41 -7.05
CA LYS A 59 26.73 -21.23 -6.66
C LYS A 59 26.00 -22.57 -6.78
N SER A 60 25.04 -22.80 -5.88
CA SER A 60 24.21 -24.01 -5.87
C SER A 60 24.98 -25.32 -5.77
N MET A 61 26.06 -25.32 -4.99
CA MET A 61 26.91 -26.50 -4.72
C MET A 61 26.34 -27.43 -3.63
N ALA A 62 25.24 -27.04 -2.97
CA ALA A 62 24.66 -27.82 -1.89
C ALA A 62 24.08 -29.16 -2.38
N THR A 63 24.43 -30.24 -1.70
CA THR A 63 23.98 -31.61 -1.99
C THR A 63 22.88 -32.06 -1.05
N HIS A 64 22.26 -33.20 -1.36
CA HIS A 64 21.24 -33.85 -0.54
C HIS A 64 21.76 -34.10 0.88
N ASP A 65 22.98 -34.62 1.03
CA ASP A 65 23.57 -34.90 2.34
C ASP A 65 23.89 -33.63 3.12
N LEU A 66 24.39 -32.58 2.45
CA LEU A 66 24.64 -31.30 3.11
C LEU A 66 23.35 -30.69 3.66
N LEU A 67 22.27 -30.67 2.86
CA LEU A 67 20.98 -30.17 3.32
C LEU A 67 20.47 -30.97 4.52
N ARG A 68 20.56 -32.30 4.46
CA ARG A 68 20.10 -33.19 5.53
C ARG A 68 20.86 -32.98 6.84
N GLU A 69 22.16 -32.72 6.77
CA GLU A 69 23.00 -32.48 7.95
C GLU A 69 22.86 -31.05 8.50
N LEU A 70 22.91 -30.06 7.62
CA LEU A 70 22.92 -28.64 7.99
C LEU A 70 21.54 -28.13 8.41
N ASP A 71 20.49 -28.53 7.69
CA ASP A 71 19.10 -28.10 7.95
C ASP A 71 18.12 -29.30 7.89
N PRO A 72 18.14 -30.18 8.91
CA PRO A 72 17.22 -31.30 8.99
C PRO A 72 15.73 -30.93 8.93
N PRO A 73 15.25 -29.83 9.57
CA PRO A 73 13.86 -29.39 9.45
C PRO A 73 13.43 -29.07 8.01
N THR A 74 14.26 -28.34 7.25
CA THR A 74 13.95 -28.02 5.85
C THR A 74 14.05 -29.24 4.95
N TYR A 75 15.04 -30.10 5.19
CA TYR A 75 15.12 -31.40 4.53
C TYR A 75 13.82 -32.19 4.73
N ALA A 76 13.38 -32.35 5.98
CA ALA A 76 12.17 -33.11 6.31
C ALA A 76 10.91 -32.52 5.68
N PHE A 77 10.82 -31.19 5.62
CA PHE A 77 9.72 -30.52 4.93
C PHE A 77 9.70 -30.83 3.43
N ILE A 78 10.83 -30.70 2.73
CA ILE A 78 10.92 -31.00 1.29
C ILE A 78 10.68 -32.50 1.04
N ASP A 79 11.22 -33.36 1.88
CA ASP A 79 10.98 -34.80 1.82
C ASP A 79 9.49 -35.14 1.96
N SER A 80 8.78 -34.45 2.85
CA SER A 80 7.33 -34.60 3.00
C SER A 80 6.58 -34.18 1.74
N LEU A 81 7.03 -33.12 1.04
CA LEU A 81 6.44 -32.66 -0.21
C LEU A 81 6.62 -33.71 -1.31
N VAL A 82 7.86 -34.21 -1.47
CA VAL A 82 8.19 -35.21 -2.49
C VAL A 82 7.47 -36.53 -2.23
N THR A 83 7.38 -36.95 -0.97
CA THR A 83 6.62 -38.13 -0.57
C THR A 83 5.14 -38.01 -0.97
N ARG A 84 4.49 -36.86 -0.70
CA ARG A 84 3.09 -36.62 -1.13
C ARG A 84 2.94 -36.61 -2.66
N GLN A 85 3.91 -36.02 -3.37
CA GLN A 85 3.90 -36.02 -4.83
C GLN A 85 4.02 -37.43 -5.42
N ARG A 86 4.87 -38.28 -4.85
CA ARG A 86 4.99 -39.69 -5.27
C ARG A 86 3.70 -40.47 -5.02
N ALA A 87 3.13 -40.34 -3.83
CA ALA A 87 1.85 -40.97 -3.50
C ALA A 87 0.75 -40.57 -4.50
N TYR A 88 0.69 -39.29 -4.88
CA TYR A 88 -0.24 -38.81 -5.89
C TYR A 88 -0.02 -39.46 -7.27
N VAL A 89 1.24 -39.54 -7.73
CA VAL A 89 1.59 -40.21 -9.00
C VAL A 89 1.28 -41.71 -8.97
N GLU A 90 1.38 -42.34 -7.80
CA GLU A 90 1.04 -43.74 -7.55
C GLU A 90 -0.48 -43.99 -7.44
N GLY A 91 -1.30 -42.95 -7.50
CA GLY A 91 -2.76 -43.02 -7.58
C GLY A 91 -3.51 -42.51 -6.35
N ASP A 92 -2.81 -42.07 -5.29
CA ASP A 92 -3.43 -41.40 -4.16
C ASP A 92 -3.78 -39.94 -4.50
N LEU A 93 -4.92 -39.75 -5.16
CA LEU A 93 -5.40 -38.43 -5.56
C LEU A 93 -5.63 -37.48 -4.37
N TRP A 94 -5.78 -38.01 -3.15
CA TRP A 94 -5.98 -37.20 -1.94
C TRP A 94 -4.69 -36.55 -1.44
N ALA A 95 -3.52 -37.10 -1.77
CA ALA A 95 -2.22 -36.64 -1.28
C ALA A 95 -1.91 -35.18 -1.63
N LEU A 96 -2.47 -34.65 -2.72
CA LEU A 96 -2.28 -33.26 -3.18
C LEU A 96 -3.60 -32.48 -3.27
N ARG A 97 -4.66 -32.92 -2.59
CA ARG A 97 -6.00 -32.30 -2.72
C ARG A 97 -6.01 -30.79 -2.46
N SER A 98 -5.32 -30.34 -1.42
CA SER A 98 -5.27 -28.92 -1.03
C SER A 98 -4.37 -28.12 -1.98
N ASN A 99 -3.33 -28.74 -2.55
CA ASN A 99 -2.52 -28.12 -3.60
C ASN A 99 -3.34 -27.89 -4.87
N TRP A 100 -4.18 -28.85 -5.28
CA TRP A 100 -5.13 -28.67 -6.37
C TRP A 100 -6.14 -27.56 -6.05
N ALA A 101 -6.70 -27.54 -4.84
CA ALA A 101 -7.58 -26.46 -4.42
C ALA A 101 -6.90 -25.09 -4.53
N GLN A 102 -5.64 -24.97 -4.09
CA GLN A 102 -4.86 -23.73 -4.23
C GLN A 102 -4.62 -23.33 -5.69
N VAL A 103 -4.36 -24.28 -6.59
CA VAL A 103 -4.22 -24.00 -8.03
C VAL A 103 -5.49 -23.34 -8.56
N TYR A 104 -6.66 -23.88 -8.22
CA TYR A 104 -7.94 -23.32 -8.62
C TYR A 104 -8.23 -21.95 -7.98
N VAL A 105 -7.81 -21.72 -6.74
CA VAL A 105 -7.84 -20.37 -6.13
C VAL A 105 -6.99 -19.39 -6.94
N ASN A 106 -5.76 -19.77 -7.31
CA ASN A 106 -4.85 -18.91 -8.10
C ASN A 106 -5.42 -18.62 -9.50
N LEU A 107 -6.02 -19.62 -10.14
CA LEU A 107 -6.73 -19.44 -11.41
C LEU A 107 -7.93 -18.52 -11.25
N SER A 108 -8.70 -18.65 -10.16
CA SER A 108 -9.86 -17.80 -9.87
C SER A 108 -9.44 -16.33 -9.74
N GLU A 109 -8.37 -16.05 -8.99
CA GLU A 109 -7.81 -14.71 -8.86
C GLU A 109 -7.32 -14.14 -10.20
N THR A 110 -6.76 -15.00 -11.07
CA THR A 110 -6.37 -14.61 -12.42
C THR A 110 -7.60 -14.27 -13.28
N ALA A 111 -8.64 -15.09 -13.23
CA ALA A 111 -9.90 -14.88 -13.96
C ALA A 111 -10.61 -13.59 -13.50
N ARG A 112 -10.58 -13.27 -12.20
CA ARG A 112 -11.13 -12.01 -11.64
C ARG A 112 -10.44 -10.77 -12.23
N ARG A 113 -9.17 -10.88 -12.61
CA ARG A 113 -8.34 -9.77 -13.12
C ARG A 113 -8.27 -9.70 -14.65
N ASP A 114 -8.90 -10.62 -15.39
CA ASP A 114 -8.82 -10.65 -16.85
C ASP A 114 -9.61 -9.49 -17.49
N SER A 115 -8.93 -8.37 -17.72
CA SER A 115 -9.51 -7.13 -18.26
C SER A 115 -10.19 -7.28 -19.63
N ARG A 116 -9.93 -8.38 -20.36
CA ARG A 116 -10.54 -8.65 -21.68
C ARG A 116 -11.96 -9.23 -21.58
N ALA A 117 -12.32 -9.79 -20.43
CA ALA A 117 -13.64 -10.39 -20.20
C ALA A 117 -14.62 -9.37 -19.58
N SER A 118 -15.92 -9.54 -19.83
CA SER A 118 -16.96 -8.75 -19.14
C SER A 118 -16.96 -9.04 -17.64
N ALA A 119 -17.45 -8.11 -16.80
CA ALA A 119 -17.49 -8.30 -15.36
C ALA A 119 -18.29 -9.55 -14.95
N ASP A 120 -19.42 -9.80 -15.62
CA ASP A 120 -20.25 -10.99 -15.39
C ASP A 120 -19.50 -12.28 -15.75
N MET A 121 -18.79 -12.30 -16.89
CA MET A 121 -18.01 -13.47 -17.30
C MET A 121 -16.82 -13.73 -16.37
N ARG A 122 -16.08 -12.67 -15.98
CA ARG A 122 -14.97 -12.79 -15.01
C ARG A 122 -15.45 -13.39 -13.71
N THR A 123 -16.55 -12.86 -13.19
CA THR A 123 -17.06 -13.28 -11.89
C THR A 123 -17.60 -14.71 -11.95
N THR A 124 -18.38 -15.06 -12.98
CA THR A 124 -18.89 -16.44 -13.17
C THR A 124 -17.76 -17.45 -13.31
N HIS A 125 -16.76 -17.16 -14.16
CA HIS A 125 -15.59 -18.03 -14.32
C HIS A 125 -14.84 -18.20 -12.99
N ALA A 126 -14.60 -17.11 -12.27
CA ALA A 126 -13.96 -17.15 -10.95
C ALA A 126 -14.71 -18.04 -9.95
N ALA A 127 -16.05 -17.99 -9.93
CA ALA A 127 -16.87 -18.84 -9.07
C ALA A 127 -16.72 -20.33 -9.43
N THR A 128 -16.81 -20.69 -10.72
CA THR A 128 -16.64 -22.09 -11.16
C THR A 128 -15.27 -22.67 -10.79
N LEU A 129 -14.22 -21.85 -10.84
CA LEU A 129 -12.89 -22.26 -10.37
C LEU A 129 -12.88 -22.49 -8.85
N LEU A 130 -13.53 -21.63 -8.07
CA LEU A 130 -13.64 -21.84 -6.62
C LEU A 130 -14.51 -23.04 -6.25
N ASP A 131 -15.56 -23.35 -7.02
CA ASP A 131 -16.31 -24.59 -6.89
C ASP A 131 -15.39 -25.80 -7.10
N SER A 132 -14.55 -25.75 -8.15
CA SER A 132 -13.55 -26.80 -8.41
C SER A 132 -12.56 -26.93 -7.24
N ALA A 133 -12.12 -25.80 -6.67
CA ALA A 133 -11.25 -25.81 -5.50
C ALA A 133 -11.89 -26.55 -4.30
N LEU A 134 -13.16 -26.28 -4.01
CA LEU A 134 -13.89 -26.89 -2.91
C LEU A 134 -14.33 -28.34 -3.19
N VAL A 135 -14.40 -28.75 -4.45
CA VAL A 135 -14.54 -30.18 -4.82
C VAL A 135 -13.28 -30.95 -4.43
N HIS A 136 -12.09 -30.37 -4.67
CA HIS A 136 -10.82 -30.99 -4.26
C HIS A 136 -10.64 -30.99 -2.74
N ASP A 137 -10.89 -29.86 -2.08
CA ASP A 137 -10.81 -29.75 -0.63
C ASP A 137 -11.96 -28.89 -0.08
N PRO A 138 -13.03 -29.53 0.43
CA PRO A 138 -14.19 -28.83 0.98
C PRO A 138 -13.89 -27.97 2.21
N SER A 139 -12.76 -28.20 2.87
CA SER A 139 -12.30 -27.47 4.05
C SER A 139 -11.28 -26.37 3.74
N TYR A 140 -11.02 -26.08 2.46
CA TYR A 140 -9.96 -25.17 2.07
C TYR A 140 -10.31 -23.69 2.32
N ILE A 141 -9.86 -23.17 3.46
CA ILE A 141 -10.12 -21.79 3.89
C ILE A 141 -9.77 -20.75 2.82
N PRO A 142 -8.61 -20.80 2.13
CA PRO A 142 -8.30 -19.82 1.08
C PRO A 142 -9.36 -19.75 -0.03
N ALA A 143 -9.98 -20.88 -0.40
CA ALA A 143 -11.08 -20.88 -1.38
C ALA A 143 -12.33 -20.20 -0.82
N MET A 144 -12.67 -20.43 0.45
CA MET A 144 -13.79 -19.76 1.13
C MET A 144 -13.57 -18.25 1.23
N LEU A 145 -12.35 -17.81 1.54
CA LEU A 145 -12.00 -16.39 1.60
C LEU A 145 -12.03 -15.71 0.22
N SER A 146 -11.53 -16.37 -0.83
CA SER A 146 -11.67 -15.89 -2.21
C SER A 146 -13.14 -15.82 -2.64
N TYR A 147 -13.97 -16.77 -2.20
CA TYR A 147 -15.42 -16.71 -2.42
C TYR A 147 -16.06 -15.52 -1.71
N ALA A 148 -15.73 -15.29 -0.43
CA ALA A 148 -16.22 -14.14 0.32
C ALA A 148 -15.84 -12.81 -0.35
N ALA A 149 -14.61 -12.69 -0.86
CA ALA A 149 -14.15 -11.52 -1.60
C ALA A 149 -14.91 -11.33 -2.93
N LEU A 150 -15.16 -12.43 -3.67
CA LEU A 150 -15.93 -12.40 -4.90
C LEU A 150 -17.38 -11.94 -4.65
N GLU A 151 -18.01 -12.43 -3.59
CA GLU A 151 -19.38 -12.05 -3.22
C GLU A 151 -19.47 -10.61 -2.72
N ARG A 152 -18.49 -10.16 -1.95
CA ARG A 152 -18.34 -8.75 -1.54
C ARG A 152 -18.27 -7.84 -2.76
N ASP A 153 -17.46 -8.17 -3.76
CA ASP A 153 -17.27 -7.35 -4.96
C ASP A 153 -18.57 -7.28 -5.80
N ARG A 154 -19.42 -8.32 -5.73
CA ARG A 154 -20.78 -8.33 -6.31
C ARG A 154 -21.81 -7.62 -5.44
N SER A 155 -21.41 -7.00 -4.33
CA SER A 155 -22.29 -6.41 -3.31
C SER A 155 -23.28 -7.40 -2.67
N ARG A 156 -23.02 -8.71 -2.77
CA ARG A 156 -23.81 -9.77 -2.12
C ARG A 156 -23.26 -10.04 -0.72
N PHE A 157 -23.42 -9.05 0.15
CA PHE A 157 -22.77 -9.04 1.47
C PHE A 157 -23.23 -10.18 2.40
N ALA A 158 -24.49 -10.61 2.27
CA ALA A 158 -25.00 -11.76 3.04
C ALA A 158 -24.33 -13.07 2.61
N ASP A 159 -24.16 -13.27 1.30
CA ASP A 159 -23.49 -14.47 0.75
C ASP A 159 -22.00 -14.48 1.12
N ALA A 160 -21.35 -13.31 1.10
CA ALA A 160 -19.97 -13.17 1.55
C ALA A 160 -19.81 -13.58 3.03
N GLU A 161 -20.73 -13.17 3.90
CA GLU A 161 -20.72 -13.53 5.33
C GLU A 161 -20.88 -15.03 5.55
N ILE A 162 -21.72 -15.71 4.76
CA ILE A 162 -21.88 -17.17 4.82
C ILE A 162 -20.53 -17.87 4.61
N TRP A 163 -19.73 -17.42 3.65
CA TRP A 163 -18.41 -17.99 3.40
C TRP A 163 -17.43 -17.74 4.54
N LEU A 164 -17.46 -16.56 5.16
CA LEU A 164 -16.63 -16.27 6.34
C LEU A 164 -17.03 -17.13 7.55
N VAL A 165 -18.33 -17.35 7.77
CA VAL A 165 -18.83 -18.26 8.82
C VAL A 165 -18.37 -19.70 8.56
N ARG A 166 -18.34 -20.14 7.30
CA ARG A 166 -17.79 -21.46 6.95
C ARG A 166 -16.29 -21.54 7.25
N ALA A 167 -15.52 -20.50 6.93
CA ALA A 167 -14.09 -20.46 7.26
C ALA A 167 -13.85 -20.51 8.78
N ASP A 168 -14.62 -19.75 9.56
CA ASP A 168 -14.58 -19.79 11.04
C ASP A 168 -14.91 -21.20 11.58
N ALA A 169 -15.81 -21.94 10.95
CA ALA A 169 -16.15 -23.30 11.37
C ALA A 169 -15.00 -24.30 11.15
N ILE A 170 -14.08 -24.03 10.21
CA ILE A 170 -12.86 -24.83 9.99
C ILE A 170 -11.76 -24.41 10.96
N ASP A 171 -11.48 -23.11 11.06
CA ASP A 171 -10.47 -22.55 11.96
C ASP A 171 -10.89 -21.16 12.47
N PRO A 172 -11.47 -21.07 13.68
CA PRO A 172 -11.85 -19.80 14.30
C PRO A 172 -10.65 -18.88 14.60
N GLY A 173 -9.45 -19.44 14.59
CA GLY A 173 -8.19 -18.73 14.85
C GLY A 173 -7.53 -18.18 13.58
N ASN A 174 -8.10 -18.41 12.40
CA ASN A 174 -7.48 -18.04 11.13
C ASN A 174 -7.39 -16.51 10.95
N PRO A 175 -6.20 -15.88 10.98
CA PRO A 175 -6.08 -14.43 10.87
C PRO A 175 -6.67 -13.83 9.58
N PRO A 176 -6.48 -14.43 8.39
CA PRO A 176 -7.09 -13.96 7.15
C PRO A 176 -8.62 -13.84 7.16
N THR A 177 -9.33 -14.66 7.94
CA THR A 177 -10.80 -14.56 8.07
C THR A 177 -11.21 -13.23 8.71
N TYR A 178 -10.49 -12.76 9.73
CA TYR A 178 -10.77 -11.49 10.40
C TYR A 178 -10.50 -10.29 9.49
N SER A 179 -9.41 -10.30 8.72
CA SER A 179 -9.16 -9.24 7.73
C SER A 179 -10.21 -9.23 6.62
N ALA A 180 -10.63 -10.40 6.13
CA ALA A 180 -11.69 -10.48 5.12
C ALA A 180 -13.04 -9.94 5.66
N ARG A 181 -13.34 -10.18 6.94
CA ARG A 181 -14.52 -9.60 7.60
C ARG A 181 -14.42 -8.08 7.74
N ALA A 182 -13.23 -7.54 8.04
CA ALA A 182 -12.99 -6.10 8.10
C ALA A 182 -13.19 -5.42 6.74
N GLU A 183 -12.77 -6.07 5.66
CA GLU A 183 -12.99 -5.61 4.28
C GLU A 183 -14.46 -5.68 3.88
N LEU A 184 -15.16 -6.77 4.22
CA LEU A 184 -16.60 -6.94 3.97
C LEU A 184 -17.41 -5.86 4.70
N LEU A 185 -17.12 -5.64 5.99
CA LEU A 185 -17.76 -4.59 6.77
C LEU A 185 -17.53 -3.20 6.15
N GLY A 186 -16.32 -2.93 5.67
CA GLY A 186 -16.02 -1.69 4.94
C GLY A 186 -16.84 -1.53 3.66
N ALA A 187 -16.93 -2.58 2.83
CA ALA A 187 -17.70 -2.53 1.59
C ALA A 187 -19.19 -2.30 1.84
N ARG A 188 -19.77 -3.02 2.81
CA ARG A 188 -21.17 -2.84 3.23
C ARG A 188 -21.43 -1.43 3.80
N SER A 189 -20.49 -0.91 4.57
CA SER A 189 -20.63 0.43 5.17
C SER A 189 -20.59 1.53 4.12
N ARG A 190 -19.68 1.42 3.13
CA ARG A 190 -19.62 2.32 1.97
C ARG A 190 -20.92 2.29 1.16
N ALA A 191 -21.44 1.10 0.84
CA ALA A 191 -22.69 0.95 0.10
C ALA A 191 -23.90 1.56 0.82
N SER A 192 -23.88 1.60 2.16
CA SER A 192 -24.95 2.20 2.98
C SER A 192 -24.68 3.65 3.43
N GLY A 193 -23.58 4.27 2.97
CA GLY A 193 -23.21 5.64 3.36
C GLY A 193 -22.77 5.81 4.83
N ARG A 194 -22.39 4.72 5.50
CA ARG A 194 -22.01 4.70 6.94
C ARG A 194 -20.55 4.31 7.19
N ASP A 195 -19.65 4.55 6.24
CA ASP A 195 -18.24 4.10 6.31
C ASP A 195 -17.52 4.63 7.55
N ALA A 196 -17.71 5.90 7.90
CA ALA A 196 -17.09 6.50 9.08
C ALA A 196 -17.52 5.83 10.41
N ALA A 197 -18.73 5.24 10.46
CA ALA A 197 -19.27 4.67 11.70
C ALA A 197 -18.67 3.29 12.03
N THR A 198 -18.02 2.62 11.08
CA THR A 198 -17.51 1.24 11.28
C THR A 198 -16.00 1.16 11.33
N VAL A 199 -15.29 2.30 11.31
CA VAL A 199 -13.82 2.32 11.31
C VAL A 199 -13.25 1.63 12.56
N ASP A 200 -13.82 1.85 13.74
CA ASP A 200 -13.34 1.22 14.97
C ASP A 200 -13.63 -0.28 15.03
N GLU A 201 -14.79 -0.73 14.52
CA GLU A 201 -15.13 -2.15 14.40
C GLU A 201 -14.17 -2.86 13.42
N ARG A 202 -13.91 -2.25 12.26
CA ARG A 202 -12.94 -2.75 11.27
C ARG A 202 -11.53 -2.79 11.85
N ALA A 203 -11.13 -1.76 12.58
CA ALA A 203 -9.83 -1.72 13.26
C ALA A 203 -9.72 -2.82 14.33
N ALA A 204 -10.80 -3.12 15.07
CA ALA A 204 -10.82 -4.21 16.03
C ALA A 204 -10.60 -5.58 15.36
N LEU A 205 -11.20 -5.80 14.20
CA LEU A 205 -10.99 -7.01 13.40
C LEU A 205 -9.53 -7.14 12.93
N TYR A 206 -8.92 -6.07 12.41
CA TYR A 206 -7.50 -6.10 12.05
C TYR A 206 -6.57 -6.32 13.25
N ARG A 207 -6.86 -5.70 14.40
CA ARG A 207 -6.09 -5.94 15.64
C ARG A 207 -6.25 -7.39 16.11
N ARG A 208 -7.42 -7.99 15.95
CA ARG A 208 -7.64 -9.41 16.26
C ARG A 208 -6.84 -10.31 15.31
N ALA A 209 -6.83 -10.01 14.01
CA ALA A 209 -5.98 -10.70 13.04
C ALA A 209 -4.50 -10.59 13.42
N LEU A 210 -4.02 -9.39 13.74
CA LEU A 210 -2.64 -9.14 14.16
C LEU A 210 -2.23 -9.93 15.41
N ALA A 211 -3.15 -10.12 16.35
CA ALA A 211 -2.90 -10.87 17.58
C ALA A 211 -2.80 -12.39 17.35
N LEU A 212 -3.43 -12.89 16.28
CA LEU A 212 -3.43 -14.32 15.91
C LEU A 212 -2.35 -14.66 14.87
N GLU A 213 -1.87 -13.67 14.13
CA GLU A 213 -0.94 -13.88 13.02
C GLU A 213 0.49 -14.15 13.52
N THR A 214 1.00 -15.33 13.18
CA THR A 214 2.35 -15.78 13.50
C THR A 214 3.33 -15.56 12.34
N ASP A 215 2.83 -15.50 11.10
CA ASP A 215 3.66 -15.23 9.93
C ASP A 215 4.10 -13.77 9.90
N LEU A 216 5.41 -13.54 9.92
CA LEU A 216 6.00 -12.20 9.95
C LEU A 216 5.58 -11.35 8.72
N ALA A 217 5.43 -11.99 7.56
CA ALA A 217 4.94 -11.31 6.36
C ALA A 217 3.45 -10.94 6.47
N GLY A 218 2.62 -11.86 6.97
CA GLY A 218 1.21 -11.59 7.29
C GLY A 218 1.04 -10.44 8.29
N ARG A 219 1.87 -10.38 9.34
CA ARG A 219 1.85 -9.27 10.32
C ARG A 219 2.16 -7.92 9.66
N ALA A 220 3.13 -7.88 8.74
CA ALA A 220 3.46 -6.67 7.99
C ALA A 220 2.28 -6.20 7.13
N GLN A 221 1.62 -7.12 6.43
CA GLN A 221 0.45 -6.84 5.59
C GLN A 221 -0.74 -6.33 6.41
N LEU A 222 -1.05 -6.98 7.53
CA LEU A 222 -2.15 -6.56 8.42
C LEU A 222 -1.87 -5.19 9.06
N SER A 223 -0.63 -4.92 9.46
CA SER A 223 -0.22 -3.60 9.95
C SER A 223 -0.40 -2.53 8.87
N GLN A 224 -0.04 -2.82 7.62
CA GLN A 224 -0.27 -1.91 6.50
C GLN A 224 -1.77 -1.64 6.28
N ALA A 225 -2.60 -2.68 6.23
CA ALA A 225 -4.05 -2.54 6.04
C ALA A 225 -4.70 -1.69 7.16
N LEU A 226 -4.27 -1.86 8.41
CA LEU A 226 -4.76 -1.08 9.55
C LEU A 226 -4.34 0.41 9.44
N ARG A 227 -3.12 0.69 9.00
CA ARG A 227 -2.65 2.07 8.78
C ARG A 227 -3.42 2.75 7.65
N GLU A 228 -3.62 2.05 6.54
CA GLU A 228 -4.40 2.54 5.40
C GLU A 228 -5.86 2.81 5.78
N LEU A 229 -6.47 1.95 6.61
CA LEU A 229 -7.79 2.19 7.18
C LEU A 229 -7.84 3.52 7.95
N TYR A 230 -6.91 3.74 8.88
CA TYR A 230 -6.91 4.97 9.67
C TYR A 230 -6.63 6.21 8.82
N ARG A 231 -5.60 6.19 7.98
CA ARG A 231 -5.26 7.31 7.10
C ARG A 231 -6.38 7.64 6.14
N GLY A 232 -7.03 6.63 5.55
CA GLY A 232 -8.16 6.85 4.65
C GLY A 232 -9.35 7.56 5.31
N ASN A 233 -9.49 7.44 6.63
CA ASN A 233 -10.58 8.02 7.41
C ASN A 233 -10.15 9.25 8.24
N GLY A 234 -9.08 9.94 7.83
CA GLY A 234 -8.61 11.16 8.53
C GLY A 234 -8.08 10.91 9.95
N ARG A 235 -7.79 9.66 10.33
CA ARG A 235 -7.32 9.28 11.68
C ARG A 235 -5.80 9.22 11.74
N LEU A 236 -5.18 10.36 11.50
CA LEU A 236 -3.73 10.50 11.36
C LEU A 236 -2.93 9.97 12.58
N PRO A 237 -3.30 10.30 13.84
CA PRO A 237 -2.55 9.84 15.02
C PRO A 237 -2.53 8.32 15.15
N GLU A 238 -3.66 7.65 14.90
CA GLU A 238 -3.71 6.19 14.96
C GLU A 238 -2.94 5.53 13.83
N ALA A 239 -2.96 6.11 12.63
CA ALA A 239 -2.13 5.63 11.52
C ALA A 239 -0.63 5.72 11.84
N ILE A 240 -0.19 6.84 12.46
CA ILE A 240 1.20 7.02 12.91
C ILE A 240 1.53 5.99 13.99
N ARG A 241 0.74 5.91 15.05
CA ARG A 241 0.98 4.98 16.17
C ARG A 241 1.08 3.53 15.69
N THR A 242 0.17 3.07 14.83
CA THR A 242 0.23 1.69 14.30
C THR A 242 1.49 1.44 13.47
N ALA A 243 2.01 2.46 12.75
CA ALA A 243 3.28 2.33 12.05
C ALA A 243 4.45 2.19 13.01
N GLU A 244 4.49 3.00 14.06
CA GLU A 244 5.55 2.98 15.05
C GLU A 244 5.58 1.70 15.88
N GLU A 245 4.40 1.22 16.30
CA GLU A 245 4.24 -0.07 16.99
C GLU A 245 4.80 -1.22 16.14
N TYR A 246 4.53 -1.22 14.82
CA TYR A 246 5.12 -2.20 13.92
C TYR A 246 6.64 -2.02 13.80
N VAL A 247 7.14 -0.80 13.57
CA VAL A 247 8.58 -0.54 13.42
C VAL A 247 9.38 -0.97 14.66
N ALA A 248 8.83 -0.77 15.86
CA ALA A 248 9.44 -1.15 17.13
C ALA A 248 9.60 -2.67 17.29
N ALA A 249 8.68 -3.46 16.71
CA ALA A 249 8.68 -4.92 16.80
C ALA A 249 9.06 -5.62 15.47
N ALA A 250 9.38 -4.86 14.43
CA ALA A 250 9.54 -5.40 13.08
C ALA A 250 10.85 -6.21 12.94
N PRO A 251 10.75 -7.47 12.48
CA PRO A 251 11.92 -8.30 12.22
C PRO A 251 12.74 -7.75 11.03
N THR A 252 14.05 -7.96 11.06
CA THR A 252 14.98 -7.53 9.99
C THR A 252 15.74 -8.69 9.34
N ILE A 253 15.23 -9.91 9.53
CA ILE A 253 15.88 -11.17 9.16
C ILE A 253 15.91 -11.46 7.65
N SER A 254 15.01 -10.87 6.85
CA SER A 254 15.06 -10.91 5.38
C SER A 254 15.14 -9.50 4.79
N THR A 255 15.56 -9.41 3.53
CA THR A 255 15.45 -8.16 2.74
C THR A 255 14.01 -7.64 2.74
N TYR A 256 13.04 -8.52 2.47
CA TYR A 256 11.61 -8.18 2.45
C TYR A 256 11.16 -7.55 3.78
N LEU A 257 11.46 -8.17 4.92
CA LEU A 257 11.00 -7.66 6.22
C LEU A 257 11.70 -6.34 6.61
N ARG A 258 12.97 -6.16 6.23
CA ARG A 258 13.66 -4.87 6.35
C ARG A 258 12.98 -3.79 5.52
N ASP A 259 12.64 -4.08 4.27
CA ASP A 259 11.93 -3.14 3.41
C ASP A 259 10.56 -2.77 3.98
N ARG A 260 9.79 -3.75 4.49
CA ARG A 260 8.51 -3.49 5.17
C ARG A 260 8.67 -2.59 6.39
N ARG A 261 9.73 -2.77 7.19
CA ARG A 261 10.05 -1.91 8.34
C ARG A 261 10.37 -0.48 7.90
N ASP A 262 11.23 -0.33 6.90
CA ASP A 262 11.63 0.99 6.39
C ASP A 262 10.45 1.74 5.77
N GLU A 263 9.59 1.04 5.02
CA GLU A 263 8.34 1.59 4.48
C GLU A 263 7.40 2.05 5.60
N ALA A 264 7.32 1.30 6.70
CA ALA A 264 6.50 1.70 7.83
C ALA A 264 7.06 2.92 8.58
N ALA A 265 8.38 2.99 8.72
CA ALA A 265 9.03 4.17 9.28
C ALA A 265 8.78 5.39 8.37
N ALA A 266 9.03 5.26 7.06
CA ALA A 266 8.81 6.34 6.09
C ALA A 266 7.36 6.80 6.05
N TYR A 267 6.40 5.87 6.13
CA TYR A 267 4.98 6.19 6.23
C TYR A 267 4.67 7.07 7.46
N SER A 268 5.18 6.70 8.65
CA SER A 268 4.95 7.50 9.86
C SER A 268 5.53 8.92 9.74
N GLN A 269 6.71 9.05 9.13
CA GLN A 269 7.40 10.33 8.94
C GLN A 269 6.70 11.18 7.87
N GLU A 270 6.19 10.58 6.79
CA GLU A 270 5.38 11.27 5.80
C GLU A 270 4.13 11.90 6.45
N LEU A 271 3.42 11.12 7.29
CA LEU A 271 2.23 11.63 7.97
C LEU A 271 2.56 12.76 8.95
N ARG A 272 3.72 12.70 9.65
CA ARG A 272 4.21 13.79 10.50
C ARG A 272 4.51 15.06 9.70
N SER A 273 5.22 14.93 8.58
CA SER A 273 5.47 16.05 7.68
C SER A 273 4.16 16.66 7.17
N ARG A 274 3.17 15.84 6.79
CA ARG A 274 1.84 16.32 6.40
C ARG A 274 1.10 17.05 7.53
N ALA A 275 1.25 16.60 8.77
CA ALA A 275 0.74 17.29 9.95
C ALA A 275 1.46 18.63 10.24
N GLY A 276 2.58 18.92 9.57
CA GLY A 276 3.32 20.16 9.68
C GLY A 276 4.59 20.08 10.52
N TYR A 277 5.13 18.88 10.72
CA TYR A 277 6.40 18.63 11.41
C TYR A 277 7.54 18.32 10.43
N SER A 278 7.55 18.94 9.25
CA SER A 278 8.41 18.48 8.16
C SER A 278 9.90 18.58 8.47
N GLU A 279 10.34 19.64 9.14
CA GLU A 279 11.76 19.85 9.51
C GLU A 279 12.31 18.68 10.33
N GLU A 280 11.52 18.13 11.27
CA GLU A 280 11.90 17.01 12.14
C GLU A 280 12.11 15.69 11.36
N THR A 281 11.52 15.59 10.16
CA THR A 281 11.56 14.37 9.35
C THR A 281 12.71 14.33 8.34
N LEU A 282 13.38 15.48 8.12
CA LEU A 282 14.33 15.64 7.01
C LEU A 282 15.54 14.72 7.12
N ASP A 283 16.12 14.58 8.32
CA ASP A 283 17.31 13.74 8.51
C ASP A 283 16.99 12.26 8.28
N PHE A 284 15.81 11.82 8.70
CA PHE A 284 15.32 10.47 8.44
C PHE A 284 15.22 10.22 6.93
N PHE A 285 14.53 11.09 6.20
CA PHE A 285 14.35 10.90 4.76
C PHE A 285 15.66 11.03 3.98
N ARG A 286 16.53 11.97 4.37
CA ARG A 286 17.86 12.13 3.78
C ARG A 286 18.68 10.85 3.92
N ALA A 287 18.73 10.27 5.11
CA ALA A 287 19.44 9.01 5.35
C ALA A 287 18.83 7.85 4.54
N LEU A 288 17.50 7.75 4.49
CA LEU A 288 16.83 6.64 3.83
C LEU A 288 16.92 6.70 2.30
N VAL A 289 16.83 7.89 1.70
CA VAL A 289 17.04 8.09 0.26
C VAL A 289 18.48 7.80 -0.15
N MET A 290 19.46 8.15 0.69
CA MET A 290 20.87 7.80 0.45
C MET A 290 21.11 6.28 0.44
N GLN A 291 20.39 5.55 1.29
CA GLN A 291 20.46 4.08 1.32
C GLN A 291 19.72 3.43 0.15
N LYS A 292 18.63 4.06 -0.34
CA LYS A 292 17.76 3.53 -1.40
C LYS A 292 17.61 4.53 -2.55
N PRO A 293 18.70 4.85 -3.28
CA PRO A 293 18.70 5.97 -4.23
C PRO A 293 17.78 5.79 -5.43
N GLN A 294 17.36 4.56 -5.76
CA GLN A 294 16.43 4.27 -6.85
C GLN A 294 14.96 4.17 -6.39
N ASN A 295 14.67 4.40 -5.10
CA ASN A 295 13.30 4.42 -4.61
C ASN A 295 12.67 5.81 -4.79
N TYR A 296 11.97 6.00 -5.91
CA TYR A 296 11.36 7.28 -6.27
C TYR A 296 10.19 7.69 -5.36
N THR A 297 9.52 6.73 -4.70
CA THR A 297 8.49 7.04 -3.71
C THR A 297 9.10 7.69 -2.47
N LEU A 298 10.20 7.15 -1.96
CA LEU A 298 10.93 7.76 -0.83
C LEU A 298 11.48 9.14 -1.20
N ARG A 299 11.97 9.31 -2.43
CA ARG A 299 12.39 10.64 -2.92
C ARG A 299 11.22 11.62 -2.99
N ALA A 300 10.04 11.20 -3.46
CA ALA A 300 8.85 12.05 -3.49
C ALA A 300 8.42 12.49 -2.08
N GLN A 301 8.44 11.57 -1.11
CA GLN A 301 8.16 11.88 0.30
C GLN A 301 9.19 12.85 0.87
N PHE A 302 10.47 12.67 0.56
CA PHE A 302 11.53 13.59 0.98
C PHE A 302 11.35 14.99 0.38
N VAL A 303 11.00 15.06 -0.91
CA VAL A 303 10.71 16.32 -1.61
C VAL A 303 9.52 17.04 -0.97
N ASP A 304 8.45 16.31 -0.66
CA ASP A 304 7.28 16.89 0.03
C ASP A 304 7.65 17.39 1.44
N ALA A 305 8.52 16.67 2.17
CA ALA A 305 9.02 17.12 3.47
C ALA A 305 9.92 18.36 3.36
N LEU A 306 10.83 18.42 2.39
CA LEU A 306 11.65 19.61 2.13
C LEU A 306 10.79 20.82 1.78
N ALA A 307 9.80 20.64 0.90
CA ALA A 307 8.87 21.70 0.52
C ALA A 307 8.02 22.13 1.72
N GLY A 308 7.50 21.18 2.49
CA GLY A 308 6.75 21.42 3.72
C GLY A 308 7.55 22.16 4.78
N ALA A 309 8.88 21.99 4.82
CA ALA A 309 9.77 22.73 5.70
C ALA A 309 10.19 24.12 5.16
N GLY A 310 9.76 24.48 3.94
CA GLY A 310 10.18 25.72 3.27
C GLY A 310 11.55 25.66 2.60
N ARG A 311 12.21 24.50 2.53
CA ARG A 311 13.51 24.29 1.87
C ARG A 311 13.35 24.08 0.36
N LEU A 312 12.70 25.04 -0.29
CA LEU A 312 12.25 24.91 -1.69
C LEU A 312 13.39 24.67 -2.67
N THR A 313 14.56 25.31 -2.50
CA THR A 313 15.72 25.12 -3.38
C THR A 313 16.27 23.70 -3.31
N GLU A 314 16.34 23.12 -2.11
CA GLU A 314 16.75 21.71 -1.96
C GLU A 314 15.69 20.76 -2.52
N ALA A 315 14.41 21.06 -2.31
CA ALA A 315 13.31 20.29 -2.86
C ALA A 315 13.37 20.24 -4.41
N ASP A 316 13.60 21.39 -5.07
CA ASP A 316 13.73 21.48 -6.54
C ASP A 316 14.96 20.71 -7.06
N SER A 317 16.09 20.76 -6.33
CA SER A 317 17.27 19.96 -6.67
C SER A 317 16.98 18.46 -6.62
N VAL A 318 16.40 17.98 -5.52
CA VAL A 318 16.16 16.54 -5.30
C VAL A 318 15.12 16.00 -6.28
N VAL A 319 14.05 16.75 -6.57
CA VAL A 319 13.03 16.32 -7.54
C VAL A 319 13.56 16.39 -8.97
N GLY A 320 14.40 17.38 -9.29
CA GLY A 320 15.06 17.50 -10.58
C GLY A 320 15.95 16.28 -10.88
N GLU A 321 16.79 15.88 -9.92
CA GLU A 321 17.60 14.66 -10.02
C GLU A 321 16.74 13.42 -10.27
N ALA A 322 15.64 13.26 -9.53
CA ALA A 322 14.73 12.12 -9.68
C ALA A 322 14.09 12.07 -11.08
N ILE A 323 13.67 13.22 -11.60
CA ILE A 323 13.12 13.33 -12.96
C ILE A 323 14.19 13.00 -14.00
N SER A 324 15.41 13.54 -13.89
CA SER A 324 16.49 13.27 -14.83
C SER A 324 16.87 11.78 -14.86
N LEU A 325 16.90 11.11 -13.71
CA LEU A 325 17.17 9.67 -13.63
C LEU A 325 16.08 8.83 -14.33
N LEU A 326 14.80 9.18 -14.13
CA LEU A 326 13.70 8.51 -14.81
C LEU A 326 13.73 8.73 -16.33
N GLN A 327 14.00 9.96 -16.75
CA GLN A 327 14.08 10.32 -18.17
C GLN A 327 15.24 9.61 -18.86
N ALA A 328 16.40 9.49 -18.20
CA ALA A 328 17.52 8.70 -18.70
C ALA A 328 17.15 7.21 -18.89
N GLY A 329 16.22 6.70 -18.08
CA GLY A 329 15.61 5.37 -18.23
C GLY A 329 14.42 5.30 -19.20
N GLY A 330 14.11 6.37 -19.93
CA GLY A 330 12.99 6.43 -20.89
C GLY A 330 11.61 6.51 -20.25
N SER A 331 11.52 6.92 -18.98
CA SER A 331 10.27 7.00 -18.21
C SER A 331 10.00 8.42 -17.70
N THR A 332 8.73 8.75 -17.47
CA THR A 332 8.29 10.03 -16.88
C THR A 332 7.30 9.76 -15.77
N SER A 333 7.38 10.52 -14.68
CA SER A 333 6.44 10.45 -13.55
C SER A 333 5.65 11.76 -13.44
N VAL A 334 4.34 11.70 -13.71
CA VAL A 334 3.43 12.85 -13.56
C VAL A 334 3.48 13.43 -12.15
N GLY A 335 3.52 12.56 -11.12
CA GLY A 335 3.54 12.99 -9.73
C GLY A 335 4.83 13.71 -9.30
N LEU A 336 5.98 13.36 -9.88
CA LEU A 336 7.24 14.08 -9.64
C LEU A 336 7.29 15.41 -10.41
N VAL A 337 6.80 15.42 -11.65
CA VAL A 337 6.71 16.64 -12.46
C VAL A 337 5.75 17.66 -11.83
N ALA A 338 4.60 17.20 -11.32
CA ALA A 338 3.66 18.06 -10.60
C ALA A 338 4.28 18.67 -9.33
N ARG A 339 5.06 17.89 -8.57
CA ARG A 339 5.83 18.38 -7.41
C ARG A 339 6.85 19.43 -7.81
N ALA A 340 7.65 19.18 -8.84
CA ALA A 340 8.65 20.13 -9.32
C ALA A 340 8.00 21.46 -9.75
N ALA A 341 6.89 21.40 -10.48
CA ALA A 341 6.17 22.59 -10.90
C ALA A 341 5.54 23.36 -9.74
N GLU A 342 4.98 22.66 -8.74
CA GLU A 342 4.46 23.28 -7.53
C GLU A 342 5.56 23.97 -6.71
N ILE A 343 6.71 23.31 -6.53
CA ILE A 343 7.86 23.89 -5.81
C ILE A 343 8.34 25.17 -6.51
N ARG A 344 8.44 25.15 -7.85
CA ARG A 344 8.84 26.34 -8.63
C ARG A 344 7.81 27.46 -8.54
N LEU A 345 6.51 27.14 -8.53
CA LEU A 345 5.45 28.13 -8.26
C LEU A 345 5.61 28.76 -6.87
N LEU A 346 5.91 27.96 -5.84
CA LEU A 346 6.17 28.45 -4.48
C LEU A 346 7.42 29.34 -4.40
N GLN A 347 8.41 29.13 -5.28
CA GLN A 347 9.58 29.99 -5.44
C GLN A 347 9.30 31.26 -6.27
N GLY A 348 8.12 31.40 -6.88
CA GLY A 348 7.79 32.47 -7.82
C GLY A 348 8.30 32.25 -9.25
N ASP A 349 8.89 31.09 -9.56
CA ASP A 349 9.36 30.73 -10.90
C ASP A 349 8.24 30.12 -11.76
N THR A 350 7.32 30.98 -12.19
CA THR A 350 6.23 30.60 -13.10
C THR A 350 6.73 30.06 -14.45
N THR A 351 7.88 30.54 -14.93
CA THR A 351 8.45 30.11 -16.21
C THR A 351 9.00 28.71 -16.11
N GLY A 352 9.82 28.42 -15.11
CA GLY A 352 10.36 27.08 -14.87
C GLY A 352 9.29 26.07 -14.47
N ALA A 353 8.23 26.50 -13.78
CA ALA A 353 7.06 25.65 -13.53
C ALA A 353 6.34 25.24 -14.83
N ARG A 354 6.13 26.19 -15.76
CA ARG A 354 5.54 25.90 -17.08
C ARG A 354 6.42 24.97 -17.91
N GLN A 355 7.73 25.19 -17.89
CA GLN A 355 8.69 24.32 -18.58
C GLN A 355 8.69 22.89 -18.00
N ALA A 356 8.59 22.75 -16.67
CA ALA A 356 8.60 21.45 -16.00
C ALA A 356 7.46 20.54 -16.46
N ILE A 357 6.25 21.10 -16.62
CA ILE A 357 5.05 20.31 -16.97
C ILE A 357 4.94 19.98 -18.46
N GLN A 358 5.66 20.68 -19.33
CA GLN A 358 5.51 20.55 -20.78
C GLN A 358 5.66 19.09 -21.29
N PRO A 359 6.64 18.28 -20.83
CA PRO A 359 6.77 16.89 -21.26
C PRO A 359 5.55 16.01 -20.91
N VAL A 360 4.82 16.33 -19.83
CA VAL A 360 3.60 15.62 -19.44
C VAL A 360 2.41 16.03 -20.31
N LEU A 361 2.39 17.28 -20.79
CA LEU A 361 1.37 17.77 -21.70
C LEU A 361 1.57 17.26 -23.13
N ASP A 362 2.82 17.08 -23.55
CA ASP A 362 3.18 16.65 -24.90
C ASP A 362 3.00 15.15 -25.14
N ASP A 363 3.04 14.30 -24.09
CA ASP A 363 2.77 12.86 -24.19
C ASP A 363 1.29 12.57 -23.90
N PRO A 364 0.46 12.17 -24.90
CA PRO A 364 -0.95 11.88 -24.70
C PRO A 364 -1.21 10.79 -23.66
N ARG A 365 -0.27 9.86 -23.46
CA ARG A 365 -0.39 8.78 -22.45
C ARG A 365 -0.30 9.35 -21.04
N GLN A 366 0.56 10.34 -20.84
CA GLN A 366 0.73 11.04 -19.55
C GLN A 366 -0.35 12.10 -19.34
N ALA A 367 -0.82 12.73 -20.42
CA ALA A 367 -1.88 13.73 -20.37
C ALA A 367 -3.26 13.17 -19.96
N ALA A 368 -3.44 11.85 -20.08
CA ALA A 368 -4.64 11.14 -19.62
C ALA A 368 -4.58 10.74 -18.13
N LEU A 369 -3.41 10.76 -17.50
CA LEU A 369 -3.28 10.43 -16.08
C LEU A 369 -3.82 11.56 -15.21
N ALA A 370 -4.66 11.19 -14.25
CA ALA A 370 -5.32 12.12 -13.36
C ALA A 370 -4.50 12.28 -12.07
N ASP A 371 -4.03 13.50 -11.81
CA ASP A 371 -3.27 13.88 -10.62
C ASP A 371 -3.81 15.23 -10.12
N LEU A 372 -4.35 15.25 -8.90
CA LEU A 372 -5.00 16.45 -8.35
C LEU A 372 -4.01 17.59 -8.08
N ARG A 373 -2.74 17.28 -7.76
CA ARG A 373 -1.70 18.29 -7.61
C ARG A 373 -1.42 18.96 -8.95
N LEU A 374 -1.32 18.18 -10.04
CA LEU A 374 -1.16 18.73 -11.38
C LEU A 374 -2.34 19.61 -11.78
N VAL A 375 -3.59 19.24 -11.44
CA VAL A 375 -4.77 20.10 -11.67
C VAL A 375 -4.59 21.47 -11.01
N ARG A 376 -4.14 21.51 -9.75
CA ARG A 376 -3.91 22.76 -9.01
C ARG A 376 -2.77 23.58 -9.62
N VAL A 377 -1.67 22.93 -10.02
CA VAL A 377 -0.53 23.55 -10.72
C VAL A 377 -0.97 24.18 -12.05
N LEU A 378 -1.73 23.44 -12.87
CA LEU A 378 -2.25 23.93 -14.15
C LEU A 378 -3.12 25.18 -13.96
N GLN A 379 -3.99 25.17 -12.95
CA GLN A 379 -4.80 26.33 -12.63
C GLN A 379 -3.94 27.54 -12.25
N SER A 380 -2.94 27.35 -11.39
CA SER A 380 -2.01 28.41 -10.97
C SER A 380 -1.17 28.97 -12.13
N LEU A 381 -0.94 28.19 -13.19
CA LEU A 381 -0.25 28.59 -14.41
C LEU A 381 -1.16 29.28 -15.46
N GLY A 382 -2.45 29.43 -15.16
CA GLY A 382 -3.46 29.99 -16.06
C GLY A 382 -3.98 29.01 -17.13
N MET A 383 -3.63 27.72 -17.04
CA MET A 383 -4.07 26.66 -17.96
C MET A 383 -5.44 26.10 -17.55
N THR A 384 -6.41 27.01 -17.37
CA THR A 384 -7.73 26.72 -16.77
C THR A 384 -8.49 25.60 -17.50
N THR A 385 -8.54 25.60 -18.83
CA THR A 385 -9.26 24.59 -19.61
C THR A 385 -8.72 23.18 -19.36
N GLU A 386 -7.39 23.06 -19.30
CA GLU A 386 -6.71 21.78 -19.08
C GLU A 386 -6.89 21.29 -17.63
N ALA A 387 -6.86 22.20 -16.65
CA ALA A 387 -7.16 21.88 -15.26
C ALA A 387 -8.58 21.30 -15.09
N HIS A 388 -9.58 21.94 -15.71
CA HIS A 388 -10.98 21.46 -15.65
C HIS A 388 -11.14 20.12 -16.36
N ARG A 389 -10.59 19.98 -17.58
CA ARG A 389 -10.64 18.72 -18.33
C ARG A 389 -10.10 17.54 -17.53
N ARG A 390 -8.99 17.74 -16.81
CA ARG A 390 -8.38 16.69 -15.97
C ARG A 390 -9.20 16.39 -14.72
N LEU A 391 -9.77 17.41 -14.09
CA LEU A 391 -10.63 17.21 -12.93
C LEU A 391 -11.94 16.51 -13.28
N ASP A 392 -12.54 16.82 -14.43
CA ASP A 392 -13.76 16.17 -14.92
C ASP A 392 -13.55 14.68 -15.23
N GLY A 393 -12.33 14.31 -15.63
CA GLY A 393 -11.92 12.91 -15.80
C GLY A 393 -11.45 12.22 -14.52
N PHE A 394 -11.37 12.93 -13.38
CA PHE A 394 -10.88 12.37 -12.13
C PHE A 394 -12.01 11.65 -11.37
N VAL A 395 -11.77 10.38 -11.05
CA VAL A 395 -12.66 9.62 -10.17
C VAL A 395 -12.09 9.64 -8.76
N PRO A 396 -12.75 10.28 -7.79
CA PRO A 396 -12.24 10.33 -6.42
C PRO A 396 -12.19 8.93 -5.81
N GLY A 397 -11.14 8.69 -5.02
CA GLY A 397 -11.02 7.47 -4.25
C GLY A 397 -12.18 7.32 -3.25
N GLU A 398 -12.41 6.08 -2.82
CA GLU A 398 -13.58 5.77 -2.00
C GLU A 398 -13.50 6.31 -0.57
N THR A 399 -12.28 6.58 -0.07
CA THR A 399 -12.02 6.95 1.32
C THR A 399 -12.34 8.42 1.61
N PRO A 400 -12.76 8.77 2.85
CA PRO A 400 -12.96 10.17 3.24
C PRO A 400 -11.79 11.10 2.89
N SER A 401 -10.55 10.72 3.18
CA SER A 401 -9.38 11.54 2.85
C SER A 401 -9.16 11.71 1.34
N ALA A 402 -9.47 10.70 0.51
CA ALA A 402 -9.39 10.85 -0.95
C ALA A 402 -10.48 11.80 -1.48
N ARG A 403 -11.69 11.74 -0.91
CA ARG A 403 -12.76 12.68 -1.23
C ARG A 403 -12.42 14.10 -0.76
N ALA A 404 -11.73 14.24 0.37
CA ALA A 404 -11.27 15.53 0.88
C ALA A 404 -10.32 16.24 -0.09
N ASP A 405 -9.31 15.54 -0.63
CA ASP A 405 -8.37 16.12 -1.62
C ASP A 405 -9.07 16.51 -2.93
N HIS A 406 -10.05 15.71 -3.36
CA HIS A 406 -10.89 16.06 -4.50
C HIS A 406 -11.75 17.32 -4.25
N LEU A 407 -12.41 17.40 -3.08
CA LEU A 407 -13.19 18.57 -2.67
C LEU A 407 -12.32 19.81 -2.55
N PHE A 408 -11.12 19.68 -1.96
CA PHE A 408 -10.14 20.74 -1.90
C PHE A 408 -9.76 21.24 -3.30
N THR A 409 -9.46 20.34 -4.22
CA THR A 409 -9.11 20.71 -5.60
C THR A 409 -10.27 21.41 -6.33
N ARG A 410 -11.52 20.95 -6.14
CA ARG A 410 -12.70 21.65 -6.66
C ARG A 410 -12.84 23.04 -6.05
N GLY A 411 -12.61 23.17 -4.75
CA GLY A 411 -12.60 24.45 -4.04
C GLY A 411 -11.53 25.40 -4.57
N TRP A 412 -10.34 24.87 -4.87
CA TRP A 412 -9.23 25.59 -5.49
C TRP A 412 -9.64 26.19 -6.84
N LEU A 413 -10.23 25.39 -7.74
CA LEU A 413 -10.71 25.90 -9.03
C LEU A 413 -11.83 26.93 -8.89
N ALA A 414 -12.75 26.74 -7.93
CA ALA A 414 -13.80 27.71 -7.66
C ALA A 414 -13.24 29.05 -7.14
N HIS A 415 -12.22 28.99 -6.27
CA HIS A 415 -11.55 30.18 -5.75
C HIS A 415 -10.93 31.01 -6.88
N TRP A 416 -10.19 30.37 -7.80
CA TRP A 416 -9.59 31.04 -8.95
C TRP A 416 -10.61 31.63 -9.94
N ARG A 417 -11.84 31.12 -9.96
CA ARG A 417 -12.96 31.69 -10.75
C ARG A 417 -13.63 32.89 -10.08
N GLY A 418 -13.28 33.20 -8.83
CA GLY A 418 -13.96 34.22 -8.03
C GLY A 418 -15.21 33.71 -7.30
N ASP A 419 -15.55 32.42 -7.44
CA ASP A 419 -16.69 31.74 -6.80
C ASP A 419 -16.36 31.43 -5.32
N THR A 420 -16.01 32.48 -4.59
CA THR A 420 -15.45 32.41 -3.24
C THR A 420 -16.40 31.77 -2.22
N ALA A 421 -17.72 31.89 -2.39
CA ALA A 421 -18.69 31.21 -1.52
C ALA A 421 -18.66 29.68 -1.72
N VAL A 422 -18.57 29.23 -2.97
CA VAL A 422 -18.46 27.80 -3.32
C VAL A 422 -17.13 27.24 -2.84
N ALA A 423 -16.03 27.99 -3.01
CA ALA A 423 -14.71 27.60 -2.52
C ALA A 423 -14.70 27.36 -1.00
N GLU A 424 -15.27 28.30 -0.22
CA GLU A 424 -15.37 28.17 1.23
C GLU A 424 -16.14 26.91 1.65
N GLN A 425 -17.29 26.66 1.02
CA GLN A 425 -18.10 25.48 1.31
C GLN A 425 -17.32 24.19 1.05
N LEU A 426 -16.65 24.10 -0.11
CA LEU A 426 -15.87 22.93 -0.50
C LEU A 426 -14.67 22.69 0.42
N TYR A 427 -13.96 23.74 0.85
CA TYR A 427 -12.88 23.62 1.81
C TYR A 427 -13.37 23.14 3.19
N ARG A 428 -14.49 23.68 3.68
CA ARG A 428 -15.10 23.22 4.94
C ARG A 428 -15.55 21.77 4.85
N GLU A 429 -16.10 21.35 3.71
CA GLU A 429 -16.48 19.95 3.48
C GLU A 429 -15.24 19.04 3.44
N ALA A 430 -14.15 19.46 2.79
CA ALA A 430 -12.88 18.74 2.81
C ALA A 430 -12.37 18.54 4.25
N LEU A 431 -12.42 19.58 5.09
CA LEU A 431 -12.01 19.50 6.51
C LEU A 431 -12.92 18.61 7.37
N ARG A 432 -14.21 18.48 7.02
CA ARG A 432 -15.10 17.52 7.69
C ARG A 432 -14.75 16.09 7.35
N MET A 433 -14.27 15.83 6.14
CA MET A 433 -13.86 14.50 5.68
C MET A 433 -12.46 14.13 6.17
N ASP A 434 -11.55 15.10 6.19
CA ASP A 434 -10.19 14.96 6.69
C ASP A 434 -9.77 16.19 7.51
N PRO A 435 -9.87 16.12 8.85
CA PRO A 435 -9.47 17.23 9.72
C PRO A 435 -7.99 17.61 9.61
N TYR A 436 -7.14 16.73 9.09
CA TYR A 436 -5.71 16.93 8.89
C TYR A 436 -5.36 17.45 7.48
N HIS A 437 -6.35 17.82 6.65
CA HIS A 437 -6.11 18.43 5.35
C HIS A 437 -5.59 19.87 5.50
N ARG A 438 -4.26 20.01 5.71
CA ARG A 438 -3.58 21.28 6.00
C ARG A 438 -3.83 22.35 4.94
N GLU A 439 -3.71 22.01 3.66
CA GLU A 439 -3.89 22.97 2.56
C GLU A 439 -5.33 23.54 2.50
N ALA A 440 -6.36 22.70 2.67
CA ALA A 440 -7.75 23.15 2.75
C ALA A 440 -7.98 24.06 3.96
N ARG A 441 -7.30 23.80 5.08
CA ARG A 441 -7.37 24.62 6.29
C ARG A 441 -6.77 26.01 6.05
N LEU A 442 -5.59 26.08 5.44
CA LEU A 442 -4.96 27.35 5.08
C LEU A 442 -5.82 28.13 4.09
N ALA A 443 -6.34 27.45 3.05
CA ALA A 443 -7.16 28.07 2.03
C ALA A 443 -8.45 28.69 2.60
N VAL A 444 -9.14 28.00 3.51
CA VAL A 444 -10.34 28.56 4.16
C VAL A 444 -10.00 29.70 5.12
N VAL A 445 -8.88 29.61 5.86
CA VAL A 445 -8.43 30.70 6.75
C VAL A 445 -8.11 31.95 5.94
N GLY A 446 -7.29 31.83 4.88
CA GLY A 446 -6.95 32.96 4.00
C GLY A 446 -8.18 33.59 3.36
N LEU A 447 -9.16 32.78 2.96
CA LEU A 447 -10.41 33.27 2.39
C LEU A 447 -11.31 33.99 3.41
N LEU A 448 -11.37 33.51 4.65
CA LEU A 448 -12.14 34.17 5.71
C LEU A 448 -11.51 35.52 6.08
N ARG A 449 -10.18 35.57 6.21
CA ARG A 449 -9.42 36.80 6.48
C ARG A 449 -9.61 37.85 5.39
N SER A 450 -9.51 37.46 4.11
CA SER A 450 -9.70 38.40 2.99
C SER A 450 -11.10 38.99 2.91
N ARG A 451 -12.08 38.38 3.58
CA ARG A 451 -13.46 38.89 3.72
C ARG A 451 -13.74 39.55 5.08
N GLY A 452 -12.72 39.76 5.91
CA GLY A 452 -12.87 40.39 7.24
C GLY A 452 -13.56 39.51 8.28
N ARG A 453 -13.71 38.20 8.04
CA ARG A 453 -14.36 37.23 8.96
C ARG A 453 -13.34 36.62 9.92
N GLU A 454 -12.65 37.48 10.67
CA GLU A 454 -11.53 37.07 11.52
C GLU A 454 -11.91 36.11 12.65
N ALA A 455 -13.08 36.28 13.25
CA ALA A 455 -13.54 35.37 14.30
C ALA A 455 -13.66 33.92 13.78
N GLU A 456 -14.24 33.73 12.59
CA GLU A 456 -14.36 32.41 11.97
C GLU A 456 -13.01 31.85 11.52
N ALA A 457 -12.11 32.71 11.03
CA ALA A 457 -10.74 32.31 10.70
C ALA A 457 -10.01 31.79 11.95
N ALA A 458 -10.14 32.49 13.08
CA ALA A 458 -9.56 32.10 14.36
C ALA A 458 -10.10 30.75 14.86
N GLU A 459 -11.39 30.48 14.68
CA GLU A 459 -11.99 29.17 15.01
C GLU A 459 -11.40 28.03 14.17
N ILE A 460 -11.20 28.25 12.87
CA ILE A 460 -10.56 27.24 12.02
C ILE A 460 -9.09 27.01 12.43
N VAL A 461 -8.35 28.06 12.78
CA VAL A 461 -6.98 27.91 13.30
C VAL A 461 -6.98 27.16 14.64
N TRP A 462 -7.85 27.56 15.57
CA TRP A 462 -7.98 26.95 16.88
C TRP A 462 -8.31 25.46 16.78
N SER A 463 -9.27 25.07 15.93
CA SER A 463 -9.60 23.66 15.75
C SER A 463 -8.45 22.82 15.19
N GLY A 464 -7.51 23.41 14.44
CA GLY A 464 -6.30 22.73 13.96
C GLY A 464 -5.26 22.52 15.05
N ARG A 465 -5.11 23.52 15.94
CA ARG A 465 -4.23 23.46 17.11
C ARG A 465 -4.73 22.49 18.19
N ASN A 466 -6.02 22.18 18.19
CA ASN A 466 -6.67 21.28 19.15
C ASN A 466 -7.03 19.91 18.57
N LEU A 467 -6.46 19.54 17.41
CA LEU A 467 -6.52 18.16 16.94
C LEU A 467 -5.76 17.22 17.90
N PRO A 468 -6.10 15.92 17.97
CA PRO A 468 -5.39 14.99 18.83
C PRO A 468 -3.87 14.92 18.58
N LEU A 469 -3.44 15.09 17.33
CA LEU A 469 -2.11 15.55 16.95
C LEU A 469 -2.27 16.99 16.45
N PRO A 470 -1.84 18.02 17.19
CA PRO A 470 -1.89 19.40 16.73
C PRO A 470 -1.17 19.58 15.39
N LEU A 471 -1.62 20.53 14.57
CA LEU A 471 -0.84 20.91 13.39
C LEU A 471 0.48 21.55 13.84
N GLY A 472 1.57 21.10 13.22
CA GLY A 472 2.94 21.43 13.60
C GLY A 472 3.43 22.81 13.13
N PRO A 473 4.71 23.13 13.37
CA PRO A 473 5.31 24.44 13.08
C PRO A 473 5.14 24.93 11.63
N ASP A 474 5.07 24.03 10.65
CA ASP A 474 4.87 24.42 9.25
C ASP A 474 3.57 25.18 9.05
N PHE A 475 2.49 24.76 9.74
CA PHE A 475 1.18 25.40 9.66
C PHE A 475 1.23 26.82 10.21
N GLU A 476 1.94 27.06 11.32
CA GLU A 476 2.08 28.39 11.91
C GLU A 476 2.88 29.33 11.02
N ARG A 477 3.94 28.82 10.38
CA ARG A 477 4.72 29.57 9.39
C ARG A 477 3.86 29.94 8.18
N GLU A 478 3.09 28.98 7.66
CA GLU A 478 2.18 29.16 6.52
C GLU A 478 1.00 30.11 6.83
N LEU A 479 0.61 30.29 8.10
CA LEU A 479 -0.42 31.25 8.53
C LEU A 479 0.07 32.69 8.64
N GLY A 480 1.39 32.88 8.83
CA GLY A 480 2.03 34.17 9.07
C GLY A 480 2.70 34.80 7.85
N GLY A 481 2.89 34.01 6.78
CA GLY A 481 3.24 34.51 5.44
C GLY A 481 2.00 34.89 4.66
#